data_AF-A0A9E2PY49-F1
#
_entry.id   AF-A0A9E2PY49-F1
#
_cell.length_a   1.000
_cell.length_b   1.000
_cell.length_c   1.000
_cell.angle_alpha   90.00
_cell.angle_beta   90.00
_cell.angle_gamma   90.00
#
_symmetry.space_group_name_H-M   'P 1'
#
loop_
_entity.id
_entity.type
_entity.pdbx_description
1 polymer ?
#
loop_
_entity_poly.entity_id
_entity_poly.type
_entity_poly.pdbx_seq_one_letter_code
_entity_poly.pdbx_strand_id
1 'polypeptide(L)'
;MHTDYGYFEEKQLGKPYDIKMLKRLYPFARPYRLLFILSICVVILITLLDLSLPYITKIAIDRYIVPKIEKEYAGEFNNKEDKVRFLEADITDPEIRAIVNKYSDQFKISGSFALISFDDLSGLDKDDLYILRKDDLAGVSLITAIFVGLILLNFALNFLHVILMEYTGQNIMHDLRVRLFVHIQDLSIAFFNKNPVGPLVTRVTNDIQNMNELFTSVVSFVFKDMFLLFGIMFVLISINWKLALISFVVLPFVLYASLYFSS
;
A
#
# COMPACT_ATOMS: atom_id res chain seq x y z
N MET A 1 8.58 -56.55 -8.42
CA MET A 1 7.58 -55.51 -8.71
C MET A 1 7.63 -54.53 -7.57
N HIS A 2 8.49 -53.52 -7.66
CA HIS A 2 8.60 -52.43 -6.70
C HIS A 2 7.99 -51.19 -7.35
N THR A 3 6.92 -50.68 -6.76
CA THR A 3 6.28 -49.41 -7.11
C THR A 3 7.11 -48.29 -6.49
N ASP A 4 8.03 -47.74 -7.26
CA ASP A 4 8.65 -46.45 -6.95
C ASP A 4 7.62 -45.35 -7.22
N TYR A 5 7.05 -44.81 -6.13
CA TYR A 5 6.40 -43.51 -6.16
C TYR A 5 7.49 -42.48 -6.44
N GLY A 6 7.51 -41.98 -7.68
CA GLY A 6 8.28 -40.81 -8.06
C GLY A 6 7.74 -39.59 -7.30
N TYR A 7 8.26 -39.36 -6.10
CA TYR A 7 8.25 -38.05 -5.49
C TYR A 7 9.04 -37.15 -6.43
N PHE A 8 8.32 -36.26 -7.12
CA PHE A 8 8.91 -35.14 -7.83
C PHE A 8 9.80 -34.41 -6.83
N GLU A 9 11.10 -34.37 -7.11
CA GLU A 9 12.02 -33.50 -6.41
C GLU A 9 11.54 -32.06 -6.58
N GLU A 10 10.82 -31.55 -5.59
CA GLU A 10 10.80 -30.12 -5.25
C GLU A 10 12.21 -29.73 -4.80
N LYS A 11 13.15 -29.67 -5.75
CA LYS A 11 14.46 -29.08 -5.55
C LYS A 11 14.84 -28.31 -6.80
N GLN A 12 14.37 -27.06 -6.87
CA GLN A 12 15.16 -25.85 -7.15
C GLN A 12 14.24 -24.66 -7.47
N LEU A 13 13.47 -24.19 -6.48
CA LEU A 13 12.79 -22.90 -6.52
C LEU A 13 13.70 -21.78 -5.98
N GLY A 14 14.97 -21.80 -6.39
CA GLY A 14 16.01 -20.95 -5.81
C GLY A 14 17.21 -20.75 -6.72
N LYS A 15 17.04 -20.75 -8.05
CA LYS A 15 18.07 -20.14 -8.89
C LYS A 15 17.84 -18.63 -8.89
N PRO A 16 18.86 -17.80 -8.60
CA PRO A 16 18.74 -16.37 -8.82
C PRO A 16 18.32 -16.17 -10.27
N TYR A 17 17.15 -15.59 -10.49
CA TYR A 17 16.59 -15.36 -11.81
C TYR A 17 17.67 -14.73 -12.69
N ASP A 18 18.18 -15.51 -13.64
CA ASP A 18 19.26 -15.05 -14.50
C ASP A 18 18.70 -13.94 -15.38
N ILE A 19 19.08 -12.69 -15.11
CA ILE A 19 18.66 -11.50 -15.85
C ILE A 19 18.94 -11.68 -17.36
N LYS A 20 19.92 -12.51 -17.72
CA LYS A 20 20.20 -12.89 -19.11
C LYS A 20 19.07 -13.70 -19.75
N MET A 21 18.37 -14.56 -19.01
CA MET A 21 17.19 -15.28 -19.50
C MET A 21 16.02 -14.33 -19.73
N LEU A 22 15.71 -13.44 -18.78
CA LEU A 22 14.71 -12.39 -18.93
C LEU A 22 14.92 -11.55 -20.21
N LYS A 23 16.17 -11.19 -20.51
CA LYS A 23 16.51 -10.46 -21.74
C LYS A 23 16.21 -11.27 -23.02
N ARG A 24 16.35 -12.60 -22.99
CA ARG A 24 16.01 -13.48 -24.13
C ARG A 24 14.51 -13.63 -24.34
N LEU A 25 13.70 -13.36 -23.32
CA LEU A 25 12.23 -13.39 -23.37
C LEU A 25 11.59 -12.08 -23.78
N TYR A 26 12.33 -10.98 -23.69
CA TYR A 26 11.87 -9.66 -24.13
C TYR A 26 11.21 -9.65 -25.53
N PRO A 27 11.69 -10.38 -26.57
CA PRO A 27 11.03 -10.41 -27.87
C PRO A 27 9.57 -10.93 -27.82
N PHE A 28 9.26 -11.85 -26.90
CA PHE A 28 7.92 -12.42 -26.72
C PHE A 28 7.01 -11.49 -25.90
N ALA A 29 7.59 -10.71 -24.98
CA ALA A 29 6.85 -9.69 -24.21
C ALA A 29 6.60 -8.39 -25.01
N ARG A 30 7.48 -8.07 -25.99
CA ARG A 30 7.42 -6.86 -26.82
C ARG A 30 6.06 -6.58 -27.48
N PRO A 31 5.34 -7.54 -28.09
CA PRO A 31 4.01 -7.26 -28.66
C PRO A 31 3.01 -6.76 -27.62
N TYR A 32 3.16 -7.16 -26.36
CA TYR A 32 2.30 -6.76 -25.24
C TYR A 32 2.80 -5.54 -24.48
N ARG A 33 3.77 -4.78 -25.03
CA ARG A 33 4.35 -3.58 -24.39
C ARG A 33 3.31 -2.55 -23.96
N LEU A 34 2.19 -2.44 -24.68
CA LEU A 34 1.14 -1.48 -24.35
C LEU A 34 0.39 -1.88 -23.07
N LEU A 35 0.16 -3.18 -22.87
CA LEU A 35 -0.41 -3.72 -21.63
C LEU A 35 0.56 -3.52 -20.45
N PHE A 36 1.86 -3.70 -20.67
CA PHE A 36 2.88 -3.39 -19.65
C PHE A 36 2.95 -1.89 -19.32
N ILE A 37 2.87 -1.01 -20.31
CA ILE A 37 2.82 0.44 -20.04
C ILE A 37 1.56 0.80 -19.26
N LEU A 38 0.41 0.22 -19.64
CA LEU A 38 -0.84 0.41 -18.93
C LEU A 38 -0.74 -0.09 -17.48
N SER A 39 -0.15 -1.26 -17.24
CA SER A 39 0.04 -1.79 -15.89
C SER A 39 0.97 -0.91 -15.07
N ILE A 40 2.07 -0.41 -15.63
CA ILE A 40 2.96 0.57 -14.97
C ILE A 40 2.19 1.84 -14.58
N CYS A 41 1.36 2.39 -15.48
CA CYS A 41 0.53 3.55 -15.17
C CYS A 41 -0.44 3.27 -14.02
N VAL A 42 -1.07 2.09 -14.01
CA VAL A 42 -1.96 1.66 -12.93
C VAL A 42 -1.19 1.49 -11.62
N VAL A 43 0.01 0.92 -11.64
CA VAL A 43 0.90 0.79 -10.47
C VAL A 43 1.26 2.15 -9.90
N ILE A 44 1.62 3.13 -10.73
CA ILE A 44 1.92 4.49 -10.27
C ILE A 44 0.70 5.09 -9.57
N LEU A 45 -0.50 4.92 -10.14
CA LEU A 45 -1.73 5.41 -9.54
C LEU A 45 -2.06 4.72 -8.20
N ILE A 46 -1.90 3.40 -8.13
CA ILE A 46 -2.03 2.63 -6.88
C ILE A 46 -1.03 3.13 -5.84
N THR A 47 0.23 3.32 -6.24
CA THR A 47 1.29 3.80 -5.33
C THR A 47 0.95 5.18 -4.76
N LEU A 48 0.45 6.10 -5.58
CA LEU A 48 0.01 7.41 -5.11
C LEU A 48 -1.17 7.30 -4.14
N LEU A 49 -2.11 6.39 -4.37
CA LEU A 49 -3.20 6.10 -3.45
C LEU A 49 -2.72 5.52 -2.12
N ASP A 50 -1.83 4.52 -2.16
CA ASP A 50 -1.24 3.90 -0.98
C ASP A 50 -0.51 4.92 -0.11
N LEU A 51 0.20 5.87 -0.73
CA LEU A 51 0.89 6.97 -0.04
C LEU A 51 -0.06 8.06 0.47
N SER A 52 -1.22 8.25 -0.18
CA SER A 52 -2.22 9.23 0.26
C SER A 52 -2.92 8.80 1.56
N LEU A 53 -3.05 7.48 1.79
CA LEU A 53 -3.76 6.94 2.96
C LEU A 53 -3.17 7.43 4.30
N PRO A 54 -1.86 7.29 4.58
CA PRO A 54 -1.25 7.83 5.80
C PRO A 54 -1.45 9.34 5.97
N TYR A 55 -1.40 10.10 4.87
CA TYR A 55 -1.57 11.55 4.89
C TYR A 55 -3.01 11.96 5.26
N ILE A 56 -4.00 11.24 4.73
CA ILE A 56 -5.41 11.47 5.07
C ILE A 56 -5.68 11.08 6.52
N THR A 57 -5.14 9.95 6.99
CA THR A 57 -5.24 9.57 8.39
C THR A 57 -4.61 10.61 9.30
N LYS A 58 -3.46 11.19 8.90
CA LYS A 58 -2.85 12.31 9.63
C LYS A 58 -3.79 13.51 9.73
N ILE A 59 -4.41 13.92 8.62
CA ILE A 59 -5.37 15.05 8.62
C ILE A 59 -6.59 14.73 9.49
N ALA A 60 -7.10 13.50 9.44
CA ALA A 60 -8.21 13.07 10.28
C ALA A 60 -7.88 13.23 11.77
N ILE A 61 -6.69 12.76 12.18
CA ILE A 61 -6.23 12.81 13.57
C ILE A 61 -5.98 14.24 14.01
N ASP A 62 -5.16 14.98 13.27
CA ASP A 62 -4.67 16.32 13.67
C ASP A 62 -5.79 17.37 13.66
N ARG A 63 -6.79 17.22 12.79
CA ARG A 63 -7.84 18.24 12.61
C ARG A 63 -9.13 17.95 13.37
N TYR A 64 -9.48 16.68 13.57
CA TYR A 64 -10.81 16.32 14.06
C TYR A 64 -10.83 15.39 15.29
N ILE A 65 -9.72 14.72 15.61
CA ILE A 65 -9.66 13.79 16.76
C ILE A 65 -8.87 14.39 17.92
N VAL A 66 -7.71 14.99 17.63
CA VAL A 66 -6.80 15.52 18.66
C VAL A 66 -7.07 17.01 18.85
N PRO A 67 -7.57 17.44 20.03
CA PRO A 67 -7.71 18.87 20.34
C PRO A 67 -6.33 19.52 20.39
N LYS A 68 -6.24 20.77 19.91
CA LYS A 68 -4.96 21.48 19.81
C LYS A 68 -4.35 21.72 21.19
N ILE A 69 -3.02 21.67 21.25
CA ILE A 69 -2.25 22.12 22.42
C ILE A 69 -1.95 23.59 22.22
N GLU A 70 -2.80 24.46 22.78
CA GLU A 70 -2.63 25.89 22.65
C GLU A 70 -1.82 26.43 23.83
N LYS A 71 -0.52 26.64 23.59
CA LYS A 71 0.41 27.14 24.62
C LYS A 71 0.10 28.56 25.08
N GLU A 72 -0.64 29.31 24.27
CA GLU A 72 -0.99 30.72 24.50
C GLU A 72 -1.97 30.87 25.68
N TYR A 73 -2.81 29.86 25.93
CA TYR A 73 -3.77 29.83 27.05
C TYR A 73 -3.32 28.98 28.24
N ALA A 74 -2.17 28.30 28.12
CA ALA A 74 -1.59 27.49 29.20
C ALA A 74 -1.23 28.31 30.45
N GLY A 75 -1.12 29.64 30.33
CA GLY A 75 -0.91 30.55 31.47
C GLY A 75 -2.18 30.86 32.29
N GLU A 76 -3.38 30.67 31.74
CA GLU A 76 -4.63 30.95 32.44
C GLU A 76 -5.13 29.76 33.27
N PHE A 77 -4.77 28.53 32.88
CA PHE A 77 -5.07 27.31 33.64
C PHE A 77 -3.93 27.03 34.61
N ASN A 78 -4.23 26.99 35.91
CA ASN A 78 -3.27 27.03 37.02
C ASN A 78 -2.40 25.75 37.19
N ASN A 79 -2.23 24.95 36.14
CA ASN A 79 -1.44 23.72 36.13
C ASN A 79 -0.19 23.91 35.26
N LYS A 80 0.94 24.11 35.91
CA LYS A 80 2.16 24.68 35.32
C LYS A 80 3.01 23.73 34.49
N GLU A 81 2.65 22.45 34.32
CA GLU A 81 3.50 21.49 33.59
C GLU A 81 2.76 20.48 32.70
N ASP A 82 1.42 20.41 32.77
CA ASP A 82 0.66 19.47 31.94
C ASP A 82 0.30 20.10 30.59
N LYS A 83 0.56 19.37 29.50
CA LYS A 83 0.08 19.71 28.15
C LYS A 83 -1.45 19.50 28.11
N VAL A 84 -2.20 20.40 28.73
CA VAL A 84 -3.65 20.38 28.72
C VAL A 84 -4.12 20.64 27.28
N ARG A 85 -4.98 19.74 26.78
CA ARG A 85 -5.56 19.84 25.43
C ARG A 85 -6.90 20.55 25.56
N PHE A 86 -7.14 21.54 24.71
CA PHE A 86 -8.36 22.34 24.76
C PHE A 86 -9.23 22.09 23.54
N LEU A 87 -10.54 22.10 23.75
CA LEU A 87 -11.51 22.19 22.67
C LEU A 87 -11.97 23.64 22.55
N GLU A 88 -11.78 24.22 21.36
CA GLU A 88 -12.26 25.55 21.01
C GLU A 88 -13.74 25.44 20.61
N ALA A 89 -14.60 26.21 21.26
CA ALA A 89 -16.01 26.31 20.93
C ALA A 89 -16.38 27.73 20.55
N ASP A 90 -16.96 27.94 19.37
CA ASP A 90 -17.33 29.26 18.89
C ASP A 90 -18.61 29.76 19.60
N ILE A 91 -18.49 30.85 20.37
CA ILE A 91 -19.60 31.41 21.17
C ILE A 91 -20.58 32.20 20.29
N THR A 92 -20.26 32.39 19.01
CA THR A 92 -21.16 33.03 18.04
C THR A 92 -22.43 32.19 17.81
N ASP A 93 -22.36 30.86 17.99
CA ASP A 93 -23.52 30.00 17.93
C ASP A 93 -24.36 30.12 19.23
N PRO A 94 -25.67 30.48 19.14
CA PRO A 94 -26.53 30.61 20.30
C PRO A 94 -26.69 29.30 21.11
N GLU A 95 -26.57 28.13 20.49
CA GLU A 95 -26.64 26.83 21.19
C GLU A 95 -25.36 26.59 22.00
N ILE A 96 -24.19 26.85 21.42
CA ILE A 96 -22.90 26.74 22.10
C ILE A 96 -22.83 27.74 23.26
N ARG A 97 -23.31 28.97 23.05
CA ARG A 97 -23.37 30.00 24.09
C ARG A 97 -24.23 29.58 25.28
N ALA A 98 -25.34 28.87 25.04
CA ALA A 98 -26.19 28.35 26.12
C ALA A 98 -25.46 27.28 26.95
N ILE A 99 -24.67 26.42 26.31
CA ILE A 99 -23.87 25.38 26.97
C ILE A 99 -22.71 26.00 27.76
N VAL A 100 -22.00 26.97 27.18
CA VAL A 100 -20.92 27.71 27.86
C VAL A 100 -21.46 28.41 29.12
N ASN A 101 -22.66 28.98 29.05
CA ASN A 101 -23.31 29.59 30.22
C ASN A 101 -23.78 28.57 31.25
N LYS A 102 -24.22 27.37 30.82
CA LYS A 102 -24.68 26.29 31.69
C LYS A 102 -23.54 25.70 32.52
N TYR A 103 -22.32 25.64 31.98
CA TYR A 103 -21.12 25.13 32.64
C TYR A 103 -20.04 26.21 32.76
N SER A 104 -20.41 27.43 33.17
CA SER A 104 -19.51 28.59 33.20
C SER A 104 -18.20 28.38 33.96
N ASP A 105 -18.17 27.48 34.93
CA ASP A 105 -17.01 27.21 35.78
C ASP A 105 -15.93 26.36 35.08
N GLN A 106 -16.31 25.64 34.01
CA GLN A 106 -15.43 24.74 33.25
C GLN A 106 -14.93 25.37 31.95
N PHE A 107 -15.62 26.40 31.44
CA PHE A 107 -15.25 27.11 30.22
C PHE A 107 -14.50 28.40 30.53
N LYS A 108 -13.39 28.65 29.83
CA LYS A 108 -12.74 29.97 29.82
C LYS A 108 -12.99 30.68 28.52
N ILE A 109 -13.53 31.88 28.60
CA ILE A 109 -13.86 32.68 27.42
C ILE A 109 -12.63 33.50 27.04
N SER A 110 -12.11 33.25 25.84
CA SER A 110 -11.06 34.05 25.22
C SER A 110 -11.60 34.65 23.92
N GLY A 111 -11.96 35.94 23.98
CA GLY A 111 -12.50 36.66 22.82
C GLY A 111 -13.82 36.06 22.33
N SER A 112 -13.84 35.56 21.09
CA SER A 112 -15.00 34.93 20.45
C SER A 112 -15.14 33.42 20.71
N PHE A 113 -14.17 32.81 21.39
CA PHE A 113 -14.12 31.36 21.61
C PHE A 113 -14.14 31.02 23.10
N ALA A 114 -14.82 29.93 23.45
CA ALA A 114 -14.78 29.32 24.76
C ALA A 114 -13.88 28.10 24.71
N LEU A 115 -12.97 27.98 25.67
CA LEU A 115 -12.01 26.89 25.80
C LEU A 115 -12.44 25.99 26.96
N ILE A 116 -12.52 24.69 26.70
CA ILE A 116 -12.74 23.66 27.72
C ILE A 116 -11.59 22.65 27.70
N SER A 117 -11.12 22.24 28.89
CA SER A 117 -10.12 21.19 29.01
C SER A 117 -10.68 19.84 28.56
N PHE A 118 -9.86 19.03 27.91
CA PHE A 118 -10.27 17.70 27.46
C PHE A 118 -10.71 16.80 28.62
N ASP A 119 -10.14 16.96 29.81
CA ASP A 119 -10.48 16.16 30.99
C ASP A 119 -11.90 16.51 31.51
N ASP A 120 -12.28 17.78 31.40
CA ASP A 120 -13.56 18.31 31.87
C ASP A 120 -14.72 17.98 30.90
N LEU A 121 -14.43 17.66 29.64
CA LEU A 121 -15.43 17.22 28.65
C LEU A 121 -16.21 15.98 29.10
N SER A 122 -15.61 15.14 29.94
CA SER A 122 -16.24 13.92 30.45
C SER A 122 -17.38 14.18 31.45
N GLY A 123 -17.42 15.38 32.03
CA GLY A 123 -18.45 15.81 32.98
C GLY A 123 -19.70 16.42 32.34
N LEU A 124 -19.69 16.65 31.02
CA LEU A 124 -20.83 17.21 30.29
C LEU A 124 -21.89 16.15 30.00
N ASP A 125 -23.14 16.59 29.89
CA ASP A 125 -24.19 15.73 29.37
C ASP A 125 -23.94 15.37 27.89
N LYS A 126 -24.37 14.18 27.47
CA LYS A 126 -24.06 13.65 26.14
C LYS A 126 -24.64 14.50 25.01
N ASP A 127 -25.80 15.10 25.23
CA ASP A 127 -26.46 15.96 24.24
C ASP A 127 -25.72 17.28 24.08
N ASP A 128 -25.24 17.86 25.19
CA ASP A 128 -24.42 19.09 25.18
C ASP A 128 -23.07 18.84 24.49
N LEU A 129 -22.43 17.68 24.74
CA LEU A 129 -21.17 17.29 24.10
C LEU A 129 -21.34 17.08 22.58
N TYR A 130 -22.48 16.54 22.14
CA TYR A 130 -22.76 16.36 20.72
C TYR A 130 -22.88 17.70 19.98
N ILE A 131 -23.54 18.69 20.59
CA ILE A 131 -23.66 20.04 20.02
C ILE A 131 -22.29 20.70 19.93
N LEU A 132 -21.48 20.61 21.00
CA LEU A 132 -20.14 21.18 21.07
C LEU A 132 -19.18 20.59 20.02
N ARG A 133 -19.37 19.31 19.65
CA ARG A 133 -18.52 18.57 18.69
C ARG A 133 -19.17 18.33 17.33
N LYS A 134 -20.32 18.96 17.06
CA LYS A 134 -21.09 18.70 15.84
C LYS A 134 -20.26 18.91 14.57
N ASP A 135 -19.47 19.98 14.53
CA ASP A 135 -18.59 20.30 13.40
C ASP A 135 -17.42 19.33 13.26
N ASP A 136 -16.85 18.91 14.39
CA ASP A 136 -15.79 17.89 14.41
C ASP A 136 -16.33 16.56 13.87
N LEU A 137 -17.50 16.11 14.34
CA LEU A 137 -18.15 14.87 13.93
C LEU A 137 -18.50 14.90 12.43
N ALA A 138 -19.04 16.01 11.94
CA ALA A 138 -19.32 16.18 10.52
C ALA A 138 -18.04 16.08 9.67
N GLY A 139 -16.95 16.71 10.12
CA GLY A 139 -15.66 16.64 9.44
C GLY A 139 -15.02 15.25 9.45
N VAL A 140 -15.06 14.54 10.59
CA VAL A 140 -14.64 13.13 10.66
C VAL A 140 -15.44 12.28 9.68
N SER A 141 -16.76 12.49 9.63
CA SER A 141 -17.64 11.71 8.74
C SER A 141 -17.28 11.89 7.26
N LEU A 142 -16.98 13.13 6.84
CA LEU A 142 -16.57 13.44 5.48
C LEU A 142 -15.22 12.81 5.13
N ILE A 143 -14.22 12.97 6.01
CA ILE A 143 -12.90 12.35 5.80
C ILE A 143 -13.01 10.84 5.77
N THR A 144 -13.84 10.25 6.62
CA THR A 144 -14.09 8.80 6.64
C THR A 144 -14.74 8.35 5.33
N ALA A 145 -15.71 9.10 4.79
CA ALA A 145 -16.31 8.81 3.50
C ALA A 145 -15.29 8.88 2.35
N ILE A 146 -14.43 9.91 2.35
CA ILE A 146 -13.32 10.03 1.38
C ILE A 146 -12.35 8.84 1.52
N PHE A 147 -11.98 8.48 2.75
CA PHE A 147 -11.10 7.36 3.03
C PHE A 147 -11.66 6.03 2.51
N VAL A 148 -12.94 5.75 2.76
CA VAL A 148 -13.63 4.57 2.21
C VAL A 148 -13.65 4.62 0.67
N GLY A 149 -13.93 5.78 0.09
CA GLY A 149 -13.89 5.97 -1.37
C GLY A 149 -12.51 5.66 -1.97
N LEU A 150 -11.44 6.11 -1.32
CA LEU A 150 -10.06 5.82 -1.75
C LEU A 150 -9.69 4.36 -1.59
N ILE A 151 -10.13 3.69 -0.52
CA ILE A 151 -9.95 2.24 -0.36
C ILE A 151 -10.65 1.49 -1.48
N LEU A 152 -11.90 1.83 -1.80
CA LEU A 152 -12.65 1.18 -2.89
C LEU A 152 -12.00 1.43 -4.25
N LEU A 153 -11.52 2.64 -4.50
CA LEU A 153 -10.78 2.97 -5.72
C LEU A 153 -9.46 2.20 -5.80
N ASN A 154 -8.72 2.13 -4.69
CA ASN A 154 -7.46 1.38 -4.59
C ASN A 154 -7.70 -0.11 -4.85
N PHE A 155 -8.75 -0.69 -4.27
CA PHE A 155 -9.18 -2.06 -4.52
C PHE A 155 -9.50 -2.28 -6.01
N ALA A 156 -10.29 -1.41 -6.62
CA ALA A 156 -10.66 -1.53 -8.04
C ALA A 156 -9.44 -1.45 -8.96
N LEU A 157 -8.49 -0.56 -8.67
CA LEU A 157 -7.25 -0.44 -9.44
C LEU A 157 -6.32 -1.64 -9.24
N ASN A 158 -6.17 -2.15 -8.01
CA ASN A 158 -5.40 -3.38 -7.77
C ASN A 158 -6.04 -4.58 -8.49
N PHE A 159 -7.37 -4.69 -8.45
CA PHE A 159 -8.09 -5.73 -9.16
C PHE A 159 -7.88 -5.63 -10.68
N LEU A 160 -8.01 -4.44 -11.25
CA LEU A 160 -7.73 -4.18 -12.67
C LEU A 160 -6.28 -4.54 -13.03
N HIS A 161 -5.32 -4.17 -12.17
CA HIS A 161 -3.91 -4.48 -12.36
C HIS A 161 -3.64 -5.98 -12.41
N VAL A 162 -4.22 -6.74 -11.48
CA VAL A 162 -4.11 -8.21 -11.44
C VAL A 162 -4.67 -8.82 -12.73
N ILE A 163 -5.86 -8.38 -13.16
CA ILE A 163 -6.45 -8.87 -14.42
C ILE A 163 -5.57 -8.53 -15.63
N LEU A 164 -5.04 -7.31 -15.72
CA LEU A 164 -4.17 -6.89 -16.82
C LEU A 164 -2.91 -7.75 -16.89
N MET A 165 -2.27 -8.03 -15.75
CA MET A 165 -1.05 -8.85 -15.70
C MET A 165 -1.34 -10.31 -16.00
N GLU A 166 -2.45 -10.87 -15.49
CA GLU A 166 -2.87 -12.24 -15.77
C GLU A 166 -3.17 -12.42 -17.27
N TYR A 167 -3.98 -11.52 -17.83
CA TYR A 167 -4.30 -11.53 -19.25
C TYR A 167 -3.04 -11.40 -20.13
N THR A 168 -2.09 -10.54 -19.75
CA THR A 168 -0.81 -10.38 -20.44
C THR A 168 0.02 -11.66 -20.38
N GLY A 169 0.12 -12.30 -19.20
CA GLY A 169 0.87 -13.55 -19.02
C GLY A 169 0.30 -14.71 -19.81
N GLN A 170 -1.03 -14.87 -19.85
CA GLN A 170 -1.69 -15.91 -20.64
C GLN A 170 -1.49 -15.72 -22.14
N ASN A 171 -1.55 -14.48 -22.63
CA ASN A 171 -1.31 -14.21 -24.04
C ASN A 171 0.15 -14.50 -24.45
N ILE A 172 1.13 -14.08 -23.65
CA ILE A 172 2.55 -14.40 -23.88
C ILE A 172 2.75 -15.92 -23.89
N MET A 173 2.13 -16.62 -22.94
CA MET A 173 2.19 -18.08 -22.83
C MET A 173 1.57 -18.78 -24.05
N HIS A 174 0.43 -18.30 -24.54
CA HIS A 174 -0.21 -18.81 -25.74
C HIS A 174 0.73 -18.71 -26.94
N ASP A 175 1.31 -17.54 -27.17
CA ASP A 175 2.27 -17.30 -28.26
C ASP A 175 3.51 -18.19 -28.15
N LEU A 176 4.04 -18.37 -26.93
CA LEU A 176 5.17 -19.26 -26.66
C LEU A 176 4.81 -20.72 -27.00
N ARG A 177 3.64 -21.21 -26.57
CA ARG A 177 3.18 -22.58 -26.87
C ARG A 177 3.07 -22.82 -28.37
N VAL A 178 2.45 -21.89 -29.11
CA VAL A 178 2.27 -22.03 -30.55
C VAL A 178 3.62 -22.05 -31.27
N ARG A 179 4.53 -21.13 -30.95
CA ARG A 179 5.85 -21.07 -31.59
C ARG A 179 6.72 -22.28 -31.28
N LEU A 180 6.72 -22.74 -30.04
CA LEU A 180 7.49 -23.92 -29.65
C LEU A 180 6.91 -25.19 -30.29
N PHE A 181 5.59 -25.29 -30.38
CA PHE A 181 4.93 -26.40 -31.07
C PHE A 181 5.28 -26.46 -32.56
N VAL A 182 5.26 -25.32 -33.27
CA VAL A 182 5.69 -25.23 -34.68
C VAL A 182 7.17 -25.59 -34.81
N HIS A 183 8.03 -25.02 -33.96
CA HIS A 183 9.47 -25.29 -34.02
C HIS A 183 9.79 -26.77 -33.79
N ILE A 184 9.11 -27.43 -32.85
CA ILE A 184 9.31 -28.85 -32.58
C ILE A 184 8.89 -29.70 -33.79
N GLN A 185 7.77 -29.38 -34.45
CA GLN A 185 7.33 -30.12 -35.64
C GLN A 185 8.28 -30.00 -36.83
N ASP A 186 8.99 -28.88 -36.95
CA ASP A 186 9.98 -28.67 -38.01
C ASP A 186 11.34 -29.35 -37.74
N LEU A 187 11.52 -29.98 -36.56
CA LEU A 187 12.76 -30.70 -36.25
C LEU A 187 12.86 -32.00 -37.04
N SER A 188 14.10 -32.34 -37.42
CA SER A 188 14.35 -33.56 -38.19
C SER A 188 14.03 -34.83 -37.40
N ILE A 189 13.65 -35.90 -38.09
CA ILE A 189 13.44 -37.24 -37.49
C ILE A 189 14.72 -37.71 -36.74
N ALA A 190 15.91 -37.34 -37.24
CA ALA A 190 17.18 -37.64 -36.59
C ALA A 190 17.34 -36.98 -35.21
N PHE A 191 16.74 -35.80 -35.00
CA PHE A 191 16.71 -35.15 -33.68
C PHE A 191 15.87 -35.96 -32.68
N PHE A 192 14.72 -36.48 -33.10
CA PHE A 192 13.82 -37.27 -32.25
C PHE A 192 14.34 -38.67 -31.93
N ASN A 193 15.18 -39.25 -32.80
CA ASN A 193 15.88 -40.50 -32.48
C ASN A 193 16.91 -40.32 -31.35
N LYS A 194 17.47 -39.12 -31.18
CA LYS A 194 18.43 -38.79 -30.10
C LYS A 194 17.75 -38.22 -28.85
N ASN A 195 16.58 -37.62 -29.00
CA ASN A 195 15.85 -36.96 -27.92
C ASN A 195 14.42 -37.52 -27.85
N PRO A 196 14.09 -38.36 -26.87
CA PRO A 196 12.76 -38.94 -26.75
C PRO A 196 11.68 -37.87 -26.58
N VAL A 197 10.54 -38.06 -27.26
CA VAL A 197 9.46 -37.06 -27.38
C VAL A 197 8.81 -36.71 -26.03
N GLY A 198 8.60 -37.69 -25.15
CA GLY A 198 7.97 -37.47 -23.84
C GLY A 198 8.69 -36.40 -23.00
N PRO A 199 9.98 -36.58 -22.67
CA PRO A 199 10.76 -35.58 -21.93
C PRO A 199 10.84 -34.21 -22.61
N LEU A 200 10.81 -34.14 -23.94
CA LEU A 200 10.79 -32.87 -24.67
C LEU A 200 9.49 -32.12 -24.41
N VAL A 201 8.34 -32.79 -24.54
CA VAL A 201 7.02 -32.20 -24.29
C VAL A 201 6.89 -31.78 -22.83
N THR A 202 7.35 -32.61 -21.89
CA THR A 202 7.32 -32.29 -20.45
C THR A 202 8.19 -31.08 -20.12
N ARG A 203 9.43 -31.00 -20.64
CA ARG A 203 10.29 -29.83 -20.42
C ARG A 203 9.71 -28.57 -21.03
N VAL A 204 9.24 -28.62 -22.27
CA VAL A 204 8.64 -27.46 -22.94
C VAL A 204 7.40 -26.97 -22.19
N THR A 205 6.54 -27.88 -21.76
CA THR A 205 5.32 -27.52 -21.03
C THR A 205 5.65 -26.94 -19.65
N ASN A 206 6.57 -27.57 -18.89
CA ASN A 206 6.99 -27.09 -17.57
C ASN A 206 7.76 -25.77 -17.65
N ASP A 207 8.68 -25.62 -18.60
CA ASP A 207 9.44 -24.40 -18.79
C ASP A 207 8.52 -23.25 -19.19
N ILE A 208 7.54 -23.47 -20.08
CA ILE A 208 6.51 -22.47 -20.41
C ILE A 208 5.67 -22.10 -19.17
N GLN A 209 5.32 -23.06 -18.31
CA GLN A 209 4.57 -22.79 -17.08
C GLN A 209 5.37 -21.89 -16.12
N ASN A 210 6.63 -22.23 -15.89
CA ASN A 210 7.54 -21.40 -15.09
C ASN A 210 7.69 -19.98 -15.68
N MET A 211 7.59 -19.83 -17.00
CA MET A 211 7.61 -18.52 -17.67
C MET A 211 6.37 -17.69 -17.36
N ASN A 212 5.18 -18.31 -17.33
CA ASN A 212 3.95 -17.61 -17.00
C ASN A 212 3.99 -17.07 -15.57
N GLU A 213 4.41 -17.89 -14.60
CA GLU A 213 4.56 -17.48 -13.20
C GLU A 213 5.52 -16.29 -13.05
N LEU A 214 6.62 -16.28 -13.81
CA LEU A 214 7.55 -15.17 -13.84
C LEU A 214 6.88 -13.87 -14.32
N PHE A 215 6.08 -13.93 -15.39
CA PHE A 215 5.43 -12.74 -15.94
C PHE A 215 4.24 -12.25 -15.11
N THR A 216 3.40 -13.15 -14.60
CA THR A 216 2.18 -12.80 -13.86
C THR A 216 2.49 -12.38 -12.43
N SER A 217 3.42 -13.07 -11.77
CA SER A 217 3.71 -12.86 -10.35
C SER A 217 4.99 -12.07 -10.15
N VAL A 218 6.15 -12.61 -10.55
CA VAL A 218 7.46 -12.03 -10.18
C VAL A 218 7.64 -10.63 -10.74
N VAL A 219 7.39 -10.44 -12.04
CA VAL A 219 7.51 -9.13 -12.69
C VAL A 219 6.50 -8.13 -12.10
N SER A 220 5.26 -8.56 -11.85
CA SER A 220 4.22 -7.71 -11.26
C SER A 220 4.59 -7.19 -9.87
N PHE A 221 4.98 -8.11 -8.98
CA PHE A 221 5.34 -7.78 -7.59
C PHE A 221 6.61 -6.93 -7.53
N VAL A 222 7.68 -7.33 -8.23
CA VAL A 222 8.95 -6.59 -8.18
C VAL A 222 8.78 -5.15 -8.67
N PHE A 223 8.06 -4.93 -9.77
CA PHE A 223 7.84 -3.58 -10.25
C PHE A 223 6.99 -2.76 -9.26
N LYS A 224 5.88 -3.31 -8.77
CA LYS A 224 5.03 -2.65 -7.77
C LYS A 224 5.83 -2.29 -6.51
N ASP A 225 6.58 -3.24 -5.96
CA ASP A 225 7.37 -3.06 -4.74
C ASP A 225 8.48 -2.03 -4.93
N MET A 226 9.15 -2.01 -6.10
CA MET A 226 10.12 -0.98 -6.42
C MET A 226 9.47 0.41 -6.41
N PHE A 227 8.35 0.59 -7.12
CA PHE A 227 7.64 1.89 -7.15
C PHE A 227 7.14 2.30 -5.76
N LEU A 228 6.59 1.37 -4.99
CA LEU A 228 6.11 1.62 -3.64
C LEU A 228 7.24 1.99 -2.69
N LEU A 229 8.38 1.28 -2.74
CA LEU A 229 9.57 1.57 -1.94
C LEU A 229 10.13 2.96 -2.27
N PHE A 230 10.32 3.26 -3.56
CA PHE A 230 10.79 4.59 -3.98
C PHE A 230 9.80 5.69 -3.60
N GLY A 231 8.50 5.42 -3.72
CA GLY A 231 7.44 6.33 -3.33
C GLY A 231 7.45 6.65 -1.83
N ILE A 232 7.53 5.63 -0.97
CA ILE A 232 7.66 5.80 0.49
C ILE A 232 8.93 6.58 0.82
N MET A 233 10.06 6.22 0.22
CA MET A 233 11.33 6.90 0.42
C MET A 233 11.24 8.39 0.09
N PHE A 234 10.64 8.73 -1.06
CA PHE A 234 10.45 10.10 -1.50
C PHE A 234 9.53 10.90 -0.56
N VAL A 235 8.40 10.32 -0.15
CA VAL A 235 7.45 10.97 0.76
C VAL A 235 8.07 11.20 2.14
N LEU A 236 8.78 10.21 2.70
CA LEU A 236 9.42 10.35 4.01
C LEU A 236 10.48 11.45 4.02
N ILE A 237 11.33 11.51 2.99
CA ILE A 237 12.34 12.57 2.86
C ILE A 237 11.67 13.93 2.72
N SER A 238 10.59 14.02 1.92
CA SER A 238 9.83 15.26 1.71
C SER A 238 9.15 15.77 2.99
N ILE A 239 8.66 14.88 3.86
CA ILE A 239 8.04 15.25 5.14
C ILE A 239 9.11 15.66 6.16
N ASN A 240 10.12 14.82 6.38
CA ASN A 240 11.20 15.10 7.33
C ASN A 240 12.44 14.25 7.02
N TRP A 241 13.42 14.87 6.36
CA TRP A 241 14.68 14.21 5.98
C TRP A 241 15.48 13.65 7.18
N LYS A 242 15.38 14.27 8.37
CA LYS A 242 16.10 13.83 9.57
C LYS A 242 15.50 12.54 10.14
N LEU A 243 14.16 12.48 10.23
CA LEU A 243 13.46 11.25 10.65
C LEU A 243 13.61 10.14 9.62
N ALA A 244 13.56 10.48 8.32
CA ALA A 244 13.76 9.51 7.24
C ALA A 244 15.14 8.85 7.30
N LEU A 245 16.22 9.62 7.53
CA LEU A 245 17.57 9.09 7.69
C LEU A 245 17.68 8.12 8.87
N ILE A 246 17.07 8.46 10.02
CA ILE A 246 17.04 7.58 11.18
C ILE A 246 16.34 6.26 10.82
N SER A 247 15.20 6.32 10.12
CA SER A 247 14.50 5.11 9.65
C SER A 247 15.33 4.28 8.66
N PHE A 248 16.09 4.92 7.77
CA PHE A 248 16.91 4.20 6.79
C PHE A 248 18.11 3.47 7.39
N VAL A 249 18.58 3.86 8.58
CA VAL A 249 19.64 3.12 9.31
C VAL A 249 19.19 1.69 9.66
N VAL A 250 17.88 1.44 9.77
CA VAL A 250 17.34 0.10 10.06
C VAL A 250 17.43 -0.82 8.83
N LEU A 251 17.34 -0.27 7.60
CA LEU A 251 17.37 -1.06 6.36
C LEU A 251 18.63 -1.93 6.19
N PRO A 252 19.88 -1.43 6.33
CA PRO A 252 21.07 -2.27 6.18
C PRO A 252 21.13 -3.38 7.23
N PHE A 253 20.62 -3.16 8.44
CA PHE A 253 20.56 -4.19 9.47
C PHE A 253 19.56 -5.30 9.09
N VAL A 254 18.39 -4.93 8.59
CA VAL A 254 17.38 -5.89 8.11
C VAL A 254 17.90 -6.66 6.88
N LEU A 255 18.57 -5.98 5.94
CA LEU A 255 19.18 -6.63 4.78
C LEU A 255 20.27 -7.61 5.21
N TYR A 256 21.13 -7.24 6.15
CA TYR A 256 22.15 -8.12 6.69
C TYR A 256 21.54 -9.36 7.35
N ALA A 257 20.53 -9.17 8.22
CA ALA A 257 19.83 -10.28 8.86
C ALA A 257 19.15 -11.19 7.82
N SER A 258 18.45 -10.60 6.85
CA SER A 258 17.79 -11.34 5.76
C SER A 258 18.79 -12.18 4.96
N LEU A 259 19.93 -11.61 4.58
CA LEU A 259 20.98 -12.35 3.86
C LEU A 259 21.62 -13.45 4.71
N TYR A 260 21.81 -13.20 6.01
CA TYR A 260 22.36 -14.19 6.94
C TYR A 260 21.44 -15.40 7.12
N PHE A 261 20.12 -15.20 7.22
CA PHE A 261 19.14 -16.29 7.32
C PHE A 261 18.80 -16.93 5.97
N SER A 262 19.01 -16.21 4.86
CA SER A 262 18.76 -16.71 3.50
C SER A 262 19.95 -17.48 2.92
N SER A 263 21.15 -17.39 3.53
CA SER A 263 22.35 -18.14 3.16
C SER A 263 22.40 -19.49 3.88
#